data_AF-A0A4Q8QP13-F1
#
_entry.id   AF-A0A4Q8QP13-F1
#
_cell.length_a   1.000
_cell.length_b   1.000
_cell.length_c   1.000
_cell.angle_alpha   90.00
_cell.angle_beta   90.00
_cell.angle_gamma   90.00
#
_symmetry.space_group_name_H-M   'P 1'
#
loop_
_entity.id
_entity.type
_entity.pdbx_description
1 polymer ?
#
loop_
_entity_poly.entity_id
_entity_poly.type
_entity_poly.pdbx_seq_one_letter_code
_entity_poly.pdbx_strand_id
1 'polypeptide(L)'
;MNSRISKRSAVAQGFAPFNSSTAKHGINFGHALADPVMFAELPWPSAFDGGTGVAPADLPQYTDAAGLPELRTKLALRYGVRHNQVMLTGGASQALQLLADGWIDPGDVVLTEDPSYLGALRTFSIAGATVVQLGLAAEGVDLNE
;
A
#
# COMPACT_ATOMS: atom_id res chain seq x y z
N MET A 1 -31.05 -16.07 -5.34
CA MET A 1 -29.67 -15.58 -5.55
C MET A 1 -29.05 -15.34 -4.19
N ASN A 2 -28.29 -16.31 -3.68
CA ASN A 2 -27.65 -16.20 -2.36
C ASN A 2 -26.39 -15.34 -2.48
N SER A 3 -26.44 -14.15 -1.90
CA SER A 3 -25.32 -13.22 -1.81
C SER A 3 -24.14 -13.90 -1.11
N ARG A 4 -23.05 -14.12 -1.85
CA ARG A 4 -21.78 -14.62 -1.33
C ARG A 4 -21.04 -13.49 -0.62
N ILE A 5 -21.56 -13.03 0.51
CA ILE A 5 -20.90 -12.01 1.33
C ILE A 5 -19.61 -12.62 1.90
N SER A 6 -18.46 -12.02 1.59
CA SER A 6 -17.15 -12.44 2.09
C SER A 6 -17.07 -12.32 3.61
N LYS A 7 -16.83 -13.44 4.30
CA LYS A 7 -16.65 -13.47 5.77
C LYS A 7 -15.45 -12.65 6.26
N ARG A 8 -14.43 -12.42 5.41
CA ARG A 8 -13.28 -11.55 5.74
C ARG A 8 -13.65 -10.08 5.85
N SER A 9 -14.65 -9.63 5.07
CA SER A 9 -15.17 -8.27 5.14
C SER A 9 -15.81 -7.97 6.50
N ALA A 10 -16.35 -8.98 7.18
CA ALA A 10 -16.94 -8.82 8.52
C ALA A 10 -15.87 -8.68 9.61
N VAL A 11 -14.71 -9.36 9.48
CA VAL A 11 -13.64 -9.32 10.48
C VAL A 11 -12.80 -8.04 10.35
N ALA A 12 -12.53 -7.57 9.12
CA ALA A 12 -11.84 -6.31 8.88
C ALA A 12 -12.61 -5.10 9.45
N GLN A 13 -13.94 -5.19 9.51
CA GLN A 13 -14.79 -4.15 10.12
C GLN A 13 -14.65 -4.04 11.64
N GLY A 14 -14.15 -5.06 12.33
CA GLY A 14 -13.95 -5.03 13.78
C GLY A 14 -12.71 -4.26 14.24
N PHE A 15 -11.76 -4.00 13.34
CA PHE A 15 -10.46 -3.37 13.65
C PHE A 15 -10.30 -1.96 13.07
N ALA A 16 -11.32 -1.43 12.38
CA ALA A 16 -11.27 -0.07 11.87
C ALA A 16 -11.49 0.93 13.04
N PRO A 17 -10.65 1.99 13.17
CA PRO A 17 -10.82 3.03 14.20
C PRO A 17 -12.13 3.84 14.07
N PHE A 18 -12.87 3.64 12.97
CA PHE A 18 -14.20 4.18 12.73
C PHE A 18 -15.17 3.03 12.42
N ASN A 19 -15.82 2.50 13.46
CA ASN A 19 -16.83 1.45 13.32
C ASN A 19 -18.21 2.06 12.97
N SER A 20 -18.41 2.43 11.69
CA SER A 20 -19.71 2.91 11.18
C SER A 20 -20.62 1.79 10.69
N SER A 21 -20.17 0.53 10.67
CA SER A 21 -20.98 -0.63 10.25
C SER A 21 -21.86 -1.22 11.35
N THR A 22 -21.85 -0.64 12.55
CA THR A 22 -22.81 -0.99 13.63
C THR A 22 -24.24 -0.57 13.29
N ALA A 23 -24.46 0.34 12.35
CA ALA A 23 -25.78 0.59 11.81
C ALA A 23 -26.11 -0.47 10.76
N LYS A 24 -27.13 -1.31 11.02
CA LYS A 24 -27.60 -2.42 10.15
C LYS A 24 -27.84 -2.07 8.66
N HIS A 25 -27.79 -0.79 8.27
CA HIS A 25 -28.01 -0.29 6.91
C HIS A 25 -27.03 0.83 6.49
N GLY A 26 -25.85 0.92 7.12
CA GLY A 26 -24.86 1.96 6.79
C GLY A 26 -24.18 1.71 5.44
N ILE A 27 -24.27 2.66 4.52
CA ILE A 27 -23.47 2.68 3.28
C ILE A 27 -22.17 3.45 3.59
N ASN A 28 -21.03 2.80 3.41
CA ASN A 28 -19.72 3.36 3.76
C ASN A 28 -19.04 3.97 2.52
N PHE A 29 -18.92 5.29 2.51
CA PHE A 29 -18.14 6.05 1.51
C PHE A 29 -16.77 6.51 2.01
N GLY A 30 -16.41 6.18 3.26
CA GLY A 30 -15.16 6.61 3.90
C GLY A 30 -14.00 5.62 3.78
N HIS A 31 -14.27 4.36 3.43
CA HIS A 31 -13.24 3.33 3.29
C HIS A 31 -12.88 3.12 1.81
N ALA A 32 -11.62 3.40 1.46
CA ALA A 32 -11.04 3.10 0.16
C ALA A 32 -10.65 1.61 0.03
N LEU A 33 -11.57 0.70 0.37
CA LEU A 33 -11.36 -0.74 0.21
C LEU A 33 -11.75 -1.17 -1.20
N ALA A 34 -10.88 -1.94 -1.85
CA ALA A 34 -11.23 -2.58 -3.11
C ALA A 34 -12.40 -3.56 -2.92
N ASP A 35 -13.26 -3.67 -3.93
CA ASP A 35 -14.42 -4.56 -3.90
C ASP A 35 -13.96 -6.04 -3.81
N PRO A 36 -14.35 -6.79 -2.75
CA PRO A 36 -14.05 -8.21 -2.59
C PRO A 36 -14.46 -9.08 -3.79
N VAL A 37 -15.52 -8.73 -4.51
CA VAL A 37 -16.01 -9.49 -5.67
C VAL A 37 -15.00 -9.47 -6.81
N MET A 38 -14.31 -8.35 -7.00
CA MET A 38 -13.24 -8.24 -8.01
C MET A 38 -12.12 -9.26 -7.78
N PHE A 39 -11.89 -9.68 -6.54
CA PHE A 39 -10.89 -10.71 -6.21
C PHE A 39 -11.42 -12.13 -6.35
N ALA A 40 -12.74 -12.35 -6.28
CA ALA A 40 -13.33 -13.69 -6.36
C ALA A 40 -13.28 -14.27 -7.79
N GLU A 41 -13.25 -13.40 -8.79
CA GLU A 41 -13.24 -13.77 -10.21
C GLU A 41 -11.82 -13.87 -10.80
N LEU A 42 -10.80 -13.46 -10.06
CA LEU A 42 -9.41 -13.55 -10.51
C LEU A 42 -8.95 -15.02 -10.52
N PRO A 43 -8.26 -15.48 -11.58
CA PRO A 43 -7.66 -16.80 -11.64
C PRO A 43 -6.39 -16.82 -10.78
N TRP A 44 -6.57 -16.92 -9.46
CA TRP A 44 -5.43 -17.00 -8.54
C TRP A 44 -4.57 -18.22 -8.87
N PRO A 45 -3.28 -18.04 -9.22
CA PRO A 45 -2.39 -19.18 -9.32
C PRO A 45 -2.31 -19.84 -7.93
N SER A 46 -2.22 -21.17 -7.90
CA SER A 46 -1.90 -21.84 -6.65
C SER A 46 -0.55 -21.29 -6.16
N ALA A 47 -0.44 -20.98 -4.86
CA ALA A 47 0.83 -20.57 -4.27
C ALA A 47 1.93 -21.64 -4.45
N PHE A 48 1.54 -22.88 -4.73
CA PHE A 48 2.43 -24.01 -4.99
C PHE A 48 2.55 -24.37 -6.48
N ASP A 49 1.94 -23.59 -7.38
CA ASP A 49 2.14 -23.75 -8.82
C ASP A 49 3.55 -23.28 -9.20
N GLY A 50 4.31 -24.14 -9.89
CA GLY A 50 5.65 -23.83 -10.40
C GLY A 50 5.66 -22.72 -11.45
N GLY A 51 4.50 -22.34 -12.00
CA GLY A 51 4.34 -21.21 -12.92
C GLY A 51 4.71 -19.83 -12.31
N THR A 52 4.87 -19.75 -10.99
CA THR A 52 5.32 -18.53 -10.29
C THR A 52 6.80 -18.21 -10.53
N GLY A 53 7.61 -19.24 -10.85
CA GLY A 53 9.06 -19.16 -10.94
C GLY A 53 9.78 -19.41 -9.60
N VAL A 54 9.05 -19.79 -8.54
CA VAL A 54 9.59 -20.13 -7.22
C VAL A 54 9.29 -21.58 -6.90
N ALA A 55 10.29 -22.35 -6.47
CA ALA A 55 10.07 -23.74 -6.09
C ALA A 55 9.31 -23.80 -4.74
N PRO A 56 8.38 -24.76 -4.55
CA PRO A 56 7.68 -24.93 -3.28
C PRO A 56 8.61 -25.12 -2.06
N ALA A 57 9.80 -25.70 -2.28
CA ALA A 57 10.81 -25.89 -1.25
C ALA A 57 11.46 -24.57 -0.78
N ASP A 58 11.42 -23.52 -1.59
CA ASP A 58 12.02 -22.21 -1.28
C ASP A 58 11.05 -21.27 -0.55
N LEU A 59 9.73 -21.54 -0.62
CA LEU A 59 8.70 -20.72 0.03
C LEU A 59 8.89 -20.49 1.55
N PRO A 60 9.29 -21.48 2.37
CA PRO A 60 9.50 -21.25 3.79
C PRO A 60 10.86 -20.61 4.12
N GLN A 61 11.73 -20.43 3.12
CA GLN A 61 13.09 -19.95 3.34
C GLN A 61 13.17 -18.43 3.30
N TYR A 62 14.19 -17.88 3.99
CA TYR A 62 14.52 -16.47 3.86
C TYR A 62 14.83 -16.11 2.40
N THR A 63 14.37 -14.93 1.99
CA THR A 63 14.62 -14.34 0.67
C THR A 63 15.57 -13.14 0.78
N ASP A 64 15.97 -12.57 -0.36
CA ASP A 64 16.73 -11.32 -0.42
C ASP A 64 15.98 -10.21 0.35
N ALA A 65 16.70 -9.40 1.12
CA ALA A 65 16.11 -8.28 1.87
C ALA A 65 15.35 -7.29 0.99
N ALA A 66 15.76 -7.13 -0.28
CA ALA A 66 15.07 -6.32 -1.26
C ALA A 66 13.86 -7.03 -1.90
N GLY A 67 13.64 -8.30 -1.57
CA GLY A 67 12.51 -9.12 -2.01
C GLY A 67 12.83 -10.10 -3.13
N LEU A 68 11.85 -10.95 -3.43
CA LEU A 68 11.92 -12.04 -4.40
C LEU A 68 12.49 -11.59 -5.78
N PRO A 69 13.65 -12.12 -6.22
CA PRO A 69 14.32 -11.69 -7.45
C PRO A 69 13.47 -11.81 -8.72
N GLU A 70 12.66 -12.85 -8.83
CA GLU A 70 11.81 -13.13 -9.99
C GLU A 70 10.73 -12.06 -10.15
N LEU A 71 10.09 -11.67 -9.03
CA LEU A 71 9.08 -10.61 -9.04
C LEU A 71 9.71 -9.24 -9.30
N ARG A 72 10.87 -8.95 -8.70
CA ARG A 72 11.62 -7.71 -8.95
C ARG A 72 11.99 -7.57 -10.43
N THR A 73 12.42 -8.66 -11.07
CA THR A 73 12.73 -8.68 -12.52
C THR A 73 11.49 -8.38 -13.36
N LYS A 74 10.35 -9.01 -13.06
CA LYS A 74 9.07 -8.75 -13.76
C LYS A 74 8.61 -7.29 -13.61
N LEU A 75 8.73 -6.72 -12.41
CA LEU A 75 8.39 -5.32 -12.16
C LEU A 75 9.37 -4.37 -12.84
N ALA A 76 10.67 -4.67 -12.83
CA ALA A 76 11.69 -3.89 -13.50
C ALA A 76 11.42 -3.77 -15.01
N LEU A 77 11.07 -4.89 -15.64
CA LEU A 77 10.63 -4.91 -17.04
C LEU A 77 9.35 -4.09 -17.27
N ARG A 78 8.35 -4.22 -16.39
CA ARG A 78 7.08 -3.49 -16.48
C ARG A 78 7.28 -1.97 -16.43
N TYR A 79 8.18 -1.50 -15.58
CA TYR A 79 8.41 -0.07 -15.35
C TYR A 79 9.62 0.49 -16.12
N GLY A 80 10.33 -0.32 -16.90
CA GLY A 80 11.48 0.12 -17.70
C GLY A 80 12.70 0.52 -16.85
N VAL A 81 12.91 -0.10 -15.69
CA VAL A 81 14.02 0.18 -14.76
C VAL A 81 14.94 -1.03 -14.61
N ARG A 82 16.11 -0.84 -13.99
CA ARG A 82 17.01 -1.96 -13.67
C ARG A 82 16.47 -2.77 -12.48
N HIS A 83 16.79 -4.06 -12.44
CA HIS A 83 16.37 -4.95 -11.35
C HIS A 83 16.79 -4.43 -9.95
N ASN A 84 17.97 -3.81 -9.85
CA ASN A 84 18.50 -3.27 -8.59
C ASN A 84 17.85 -1.95 -8.17
N GLN A 85 16.99 -1.37 -9.00
CA GLN A 85 16.18 -0.19 -8.67
C GLN A 85 14.79 -0.57 -8.12
N VAL A 86 14.47 -1.86 -8.02
CA VAL A 86 13.20 -2.36 -7.49
C VAL A 86 13.44 -3.03 -6.15
N MET A 87 12.66 -2.64 -5.15
CA MET A 87 12.56 -3.29 -3.84
C MET A 87 11.10 -3.63 -3.57
N LEU A 88 10.84 -4.83 -3.06
CA LEU A 88 9.52 -5.22 -2.58
C LEU A 88 9.37 -4.80 -1.12
N THR A 89 8.19 -4.28 -0.80
CA THR A 89 7.82 -3.90 0.56
C THR A 89 6.49 -4.56 0.93
N GLY A 90 6.21 -4.67 2.23
CA GLY A 90 4.94 -5.05 2.83
C GLY A 90 3.86 -3.98 2.64
N GLY A 91 3.70 -3.51 1.41
CA GLY A 91 2.81 -2.41 1.03
C GLY A 91 3.51 -1.04 1.00
N ALA A 92 2.77 -0.06 0.47
CA ALA A 92 3.24 1.31 0.33
C ALA A 92 3.57 1.96 1.69
N SER A 93 2.90 1.57 2.76
CA SER A 93 3.18 2.10 4.12
C SER A 93 4.60 1.76 4.60
N GLN A 94 5.10 0.55 4.34
CA GLN A 94 6.49 0.23 4.68
C GLN A 94 7.48 1.00 3.78
N ALA A 95 7.15 1.20 2.51
CA ALA A 95 7.98 2.01 1.62
C ALA A 95 8.10 3.46 2.13
N LEU A 96 6.99 4.07 2.54
CA LEU A 96 6.98 5.40 3.16
C LEU A 96 7.82 5.45 4.45
N GLN A 97 7.72 4.42 5.29
CA GLN A 97 8.53 4.35 6.51
C GLN A 97 10.03 4.28 6.19
N LEU A 98 10.44 3.43 5.25
CA LEU A 98 11.85 3.31 4.84
C LEU A 98 12.38 4.62 4.24
N LEU A 99 11.55 5.35 3.49
CA LEU A 99 11.90 6.68 3.00
C LEU A 99 12.12 7.65 4.16
N ALA A 100 11.20 7.70 5.13
CA ALA A 100 11.33 8.57 6.27
C ALA A 100 12.58 8.25 7.11
N ASP A 101 12.78 6.98 7.45
CA ASP A 101 13.92 6.53 8.26
C ASP A 101 15.28 6.78 7.57
N GLY A 102 15.31 6.75 6.24
CA GLY A 102 16.54 6.89 5.47
C GLY A 102 16.87 8.33 5.04
N TRP A 103 15.90 9.23 5.05
CA TRP A 103 16.02 10.55 4.40
C TRP A 103 15.55 11.74 5.25
N ILE A 104 14.90 11.52 6.38
CA ILE A 104 14.34 12.59 7.21
C ILE A 104 15.03 12.58 8.56
N ASP A 105 15.63 13.71 8.91
CA ASP A 105 16.07 14.01 10.26
C ASP A 105 15.06 14.89 11.01
N PRO A 106 15.00 14.83 12.35
CA PRO A 106 14.14 15.72 13.13
C PRO A 106 14.43 17.19 12.86
N GLY A 107 13.40 17.95 12.52
CA GLY A 107 13.50 19.36 12.14
C GLY A 107 13.55 19.61 10.63
N ASP A 108 13.70 18.57 9.81
CA ASP A 108 13.62 18.71 8.34
C ASP A 108 12.24 19.18 7.90
N VAL A 109 12.20 19.85 6.76
CA VAL A 109 10.97 20.29 6.11
C VAL A 109 10.57 19.29 5.02
N VAL A 110 9.36 18.77 5.10
CA VAL A 110 8.77 17.91 4.07
C VAL A 110 7.58 18.61 3.44
N LEU A 111 7.63 18.75 2.12
CA LEU A 111 6.53 19.34 1.33
C LEU A 111 5.50 18.26 0.97
N THR A 112 4.22 18.56 1.16
CA THR A 112 3.11 17.72 0.71
C THR A 112 2.01 18.57 0.08
N GLU A 113 1.05 17.94 -0.56
CA GLU A 113 -0.18 18.59 -1.05
C GLU A 113 -1.20 18.87 0.09
N ASP A 114 -2.18 19.74 -0.16
CA ASP A 114 -3.37 19.95 0.68
C ASP A 114 -4.65 19.74 -0.16
N PRO A 115 -5.41 18.64 0.02
CA PRO A 115 -5.23 17.57 1.02
C PRO A 115 -4.25 16.47 0.59
N SER A 116 -3.46 15.94 1.53
CA SER A 116 -2.56 14.79 1.29
C SER A 116 -3.03 13.49 1.97
N TYR A 117 -2.35 12.39 1.64
CA TYR A 117 -2.56 11.08 2.23
C TYR A 117 -2.15 11.06 3.72
N LEU A 118 -3.13 10.88 4.60
CA LEU A 118 -2.95 10.88 6.06
C LEU A 118 -1.86 9.91 6.55
N GLY A 119 -1.66 8.78 5.87
CA GLY A 119 -0.61 7.83 6.22
C GLY A 119 0.79 8.42 6.08
N ALA A 120 1.03 9.21 5.02
CA ALA A 120 2.31 9.87 4.78
C ALA A 120 2.57 10.98 5.80
N LEU A 121 1.57 11.86 6.03
CA LEU A 121 1.67 12.94 7.02
C LEU A 121 2.03 12.41 8.41
N ARG A 122 1.41 11.29 8.80
CA ARG A 122 1.71 10.61 10.07
C ARG A 122 3.13 10.08 10.12
N THR A 123 3.59 9.41 9.06
CA THR A 123 4.95 8.88 8.97
C THR A 123 5.99 9.99 9.07
N PHE A 124 5.81 11.11 8.35
CA PHE A 124 6.74 12.24 8.42
C PHE A 124 6.74 12.92 9.78
N SER A 125 5.57 13.09 10.40
CA SER A 125 5.47 13.63 11.76
C SER A 125 6.19 12.77 12.79
N ILE A 126 6.10 11.43 12.68
CA ILE A 126 6.83 10.49 13.57
C ILE A 126 8.34 10.62 13.39
N ALA A 127 8.81 10.87 12.17
CA ALA A 127 10.23 11.13 11.89
C ALA A 127 10.71 12.50 12.40
N GLY A 128 9.81 13.33 12.94
CA GLY A 128 10.15 14.65 13.49
C GLY A 128 10.23 15.75 12.44
N ALA A 129 9.70 15.52 11.23
CA ALA A 129 9.65 16.55 10.20
C ALA A 129 8.60 17.64 10.50
N THR A 130 8.89 18.84 10.06
CA THR A 130 7.90 19.90 9.87
C THR A 130 7.26 19.73 8.50
N VAL A 131 5.98 19.37 8.47
CA VAL A 131 5.24 19.21 7.21
C VAL A 131 4.67 20.56 6.77
N VAL A 132 5.01 20.98 5.55
CA VAL A 132 4.46 22.18 4.90
C VAL A 132 3.59 21.73 3.74
N GLN A 133 2.35 22.17 3.71
CA GLN A 133 1.39 21.75 2.69
C GLN A 133 1.19 22.85 1.65
N LEU A 134 1.15 22.45 0.37
CA LEU A 134 0.92 23.31 -0.79
C LEU A 134 -0.47 23.05 -1.35
N GLY A 135 -1.14 24.09 -1.82
CA GLY A 135 -2.49 23.99 -2.38
C GLY A 135 -2.58 22.99 -3.55
N LEU A 136 -3.62 22.17 -3.55
CA LEU A 136 -3.90 21.21 -4.63
C LEU A 136 -5.04 21.72 -5.52
N ALA A 137 -4.75 21.89 -6.81
CA ALA A 137 -5.71 22.17 -7.87
C ALA A 137 -6.08 20.90 -8.66
N ALA A 138 -7.02 21.00 -9.59
CA ALA A 138 -7.46 19.85 -10.40
C ALA A 138 -6.35 19.28 -11.30
N GLU A 139 -5.42 20.14 -11.69
CA GLU A 139 -4.24 19.87 -12.49
C GLU A 139 -3.02 19.39 -11.67
N GLY A 140 -3.11 19.43 -10.34
CA GLY A 140 -2.02 19.05 -9.43
C GLY A 140 -1.67 20.16 -8.45
N VAL A 141 -0.49 20.04 -7.84
CA VAL A 141 0.01 20.98 -6.83
C VAL A 141 0.27 22.34 -7.44
N ASP A 142 -0.15 23.42 -6.77
CA ASP A 142 0.19 24.79 -7.16
C ASP A 142 1.68 25.06 -6.89
N LEU A 143 2.40 25.43 -7.95
CA LEU A 143 3.84 25.69 -7.90
C LEU A 143 4.18 27.17 -7.71
N ASN A 144 3.16 28.05 -7.65
CA ASN A 144 3.35 29.50 -7.54
C ASN A 144 3.07 30.04 -6.12
N GLU A 145 2.76 29.15 -5.18
CA GLU A 145 2.65 29.45 -3.75
C GLU A 145 4.03 29.57 -3.09
#